data_AF-M0D4A8-F1
#
_entry.id   AF-M0D4A8-F1
#
_cell.length_a   1.000
_cell.length_b   1.000
_cell.length_c   1.000
_cell.angle_alpha   90.00
_cell.angle_beta   90.00
_cell.angle_gamma   90.00
#
_symmetry.space_group_name_H-M   'P 1'
#
loop_
_entity.id
_entity.type
_entity.pdbx_description
1 polymer ?
#
loop_
_entity_poly.entity_id
_entity_poly.type
_entity_poly.pdbx_seq_one_letter_code
_entity_poly.pdbx_strand_id
1 'polypeptide(L)'
;MGTGDRPERGDSPESGTDPRTDAGRAAPNRREVLGRIGAAAGTVGLAGCADELGATDAPTRTPVTSNCSNYETLSRSDVNGGATIEPGCYRIDSLHRIGAGTLRLRPGVVVEFASGAGLAFGEGSSGSDAPRLVTEGTANDPVVLRGQTDQRGFWRGIRLDDGATADSGTDDHSLAGVVLEHAGSGGWTGDPSSNAGLFVGNAGVTVTDATFRKNANTSLLARNSDATLSVDGTAFESSTTGPRVHPDHVGAFASDTVVTGNDSDVVRLEAGSSTPAISTDQTCADIGTPYHVTRTPHVTGALTVEDGAEFEFESGAGLAVHGGQLTVAGTEGDLVEFRGVASGAGSWRGIHVADGGGSTSVLEHAHVTDAGGQEWTGDSIDSGGLFVQDAVEVRDCTFLNNATSGLTAKGTGYDFTLVGCRFGANTLPVRVPADLVGRVADSNTFTGNDESYVAVGQGTRANLTRDSNWPGLGVPYRIGRNLKVDAALEIEPGATLAVGKNKDIRVRDRYIYADAGGADPVVFTGIEESPGYWTGLSIQTSDSRNLLRNVVVEYGGGGSGIRGGENTKACLVIGWFGEEDWVLDLEDSTIRESAEHGISTYNPDLDCSNVTFSDIAEANVYDNAANTELSDC
;
A
#
# COMPACT_ATOMS: atom_id res chain seq x y z
N MET A 1 -41.43 14.80 -62.89
CA MET A 1 -41.14 14.72 -64.34
C MET A 1 -39.63 14.89 -64.49
N GLY A 2 -38.79 13.92 -64.85
CA GLY A 2 -38.93 12.50 -65.13
C GLY A 2 -37.54 11.87 -65.14
N THR A 3 -37.50 10.55 -64.89
CA THR A 3 -36.61 9.50 -65.46
C THR A 3 -35.10 9.66 -65.22
N GLY A 4 -34.44 8.82 -64.44
CA GLY A 4 -34.07 7.41 -64.77
C GLY A 4 -32.63 7.42 -65.32
N ASP A 5 -31.71 6.50 -65.09
CA ASP A 5 -31.69 5.14 -64.56
C ASP A 5 -30.23 4.80 -64.19
N ARG A 6 -30.05 3.90 -63.22
CA ARG A 6 -28.82 3.11 -63.02
C ARG A 6 -28.73 2.01 -64.08
N PRO A 7 -27.55 1.39 -64.26
CA PRO A 7 -27.55 -0.06 -64.07
C PRO A 7 -26.39 -0.58 -63.21
N GLU A 8 -26.71 -1.66 -62.49
CA GLU A 8 -25.85 -2.49 -61.66
C GLU A 8 -25.25 -3.69 -62.45
N ARG A 9 -24.34 -4.38 -61.73
CA ARG A 9 -23.77 -5.74 -61.89
C ARG A 9 -22.37 -5.75 -62.51
N GLY A 10 -21.38 -6.42 -61.95
CA GLY A 10 -21.30 -7.37 -60.83
C GLY A 10 -20.16 -8.34 -61.12
N ASP A 11 -19.31 -8.62 -60.14
CA ASP A 11 -18.66 -9.92 -59.87
C ASP A 11 -17.42 -9.75 -58.95
N SER A 12 -17.49 -10.39 -57.78
CA SER A 12 -16.37 -10.77 -56.91
C SER A 12 -15.94 -12.21 -57.30
N PRO A 13 -14.73 -12.76 -57.01
CA PRO A 13 -14.19 -12.87 -55.64
C PRO A 13 -12.65 -12.95 -55.45
N GLU A 14 -12.24 -13.00 -54.16
CA GLU A 14 -10.95 -13.47 -53.59
C GLU A 14 -9.68 -12.63 -53.89
N SER A 15 -8.69 -12.46 -53.01
CA SER A 15 -8.38 -12.76 -51.61
C SER A 15 -7.04 -12.04 -51.33
N GLY A 16 -6.74 -11.63 -50.09
CA GLY A 16 -5.39 -11.13 -49.77
C GLY A 16 -5.34 -10.05 -48.69
N THR A 17 -5.16 -10.51 -47.47
CA THR A 17 -4.90 -9.82 -46.20
C THR A 17 -3.64 -8.95 -46.18
N ASP A 18 -3.71 -7.75 -45.59
CA ASP A 18 -2.90 -7.26 -44.45
C ASP A 18 -3.06 -5.72 -44.26
N PRO A 19 -3.55 -5.22 -43.11
CA PRO A 19 -3.19 -3.90 -42.63
C PRO A 19 -2.44 -4.01 -41.29
N ARG A 20 -1.18 -3.59 -41.30
CA ARG A 20 -0.40 -3.32 -40.08
C ARG A 20 -1.06 -2.19 -39.30
N THR A 21 -1.54 -2.55 -38.12
CA THR A 21 -1.98 -1.65 -37.06
C THR A 21 -0.79 -0.96 -36.42
N ASP A 22 -0.98 0.34 -36.22
CA ASP A 22 -0.15 1.24 -35.43
C ASP A 22 -0.37 0.88 -33.95
N ALA A 23 0.59 0.16 -33.35
CA ALA A 23 0.61 -0.14 -31.93
C ALA A 23 1.46 0.92 -31.22
N GLY A 24 0.82 1.68 -30.32
CA GLY A 24 1.48 2.57 -29.38
C GLY A 24 2.61 1.84 -28.67
N ARG A 25 3.83 2.30 -28.92
CA ARG A 25 5.04 1.77 -28.32
C ARG A 25 5.09 2.26 -26.87
N ALA A 26 4.55 1.46 -25.94
CA ALA A 26 4.84 1.61 -24.53
C ALA A 26 6.38 1.67 -24.36
N ALA A 27 6.86 2.64 -23.60
CA ALA A 27 8.27 2.68 -23.23
C ALA A 27 8.61 1.37 -22.51
N PRO A 28 9.73 0.69 -22.85
CA PRO A 28 10.09 -0.54 -22.16
C PRO A 28 10.37 -0.23 -20.69
N ASN A 29 9.75 -1.02 -19.79
CA ASN A 29 9.99 -0.97 -18.35
C ASN A 29 11.51 -1.02 -18.09
N ARG A 30 12.02 -0.13 -17.23
CA ARG A 30 13.45 -0.01 -16.86
C ARG A 30 14.02 -1.37 -16.44
N ARG A 31 13.22 -2.20 -15.78
CA ARG A 31 13.53 -3.57 -15.35
C ARG A 31 13.57 -4.58 -16.49
N GLU A 32 12.81 -4.42 -17.59
CA GLU A 32 13.02 -5.26 -18.78
C GLU A 32 14.34 -4.93 -19.47
N VAL A 33 14.74 -3.65 -19.46
CA VAL A 33 16.03 -3.21 -20.00
C VAL A 33 17.18 -3.74 -19.15
N LEU A 34 17.05 -3.70 -17.82
CA LEU A 34 18.04 -4.25 -16.89
C LEU A 34 18.01 -5.80 -16.85
N GLY A 35 16.82 -6.40 -16.93
CA GLY A 35 16.59 -7.85 -16.85
C GLY A 35 16.96 -8.62 -18.12
N ARG A 36 16.80 -8.03 -19.31
CA ARG A 36 17.29 -8.62 -20.59
C ARG A 36 18.82 -8.67 -20.66
N ILE A 37 19.52 -7.89 -19.84
CA ILE A 37 20.98 -7.98 -19.68
C ILE A 37 21.35 -9.15 -18.75
N GLY A 38 20.48 -9.52 -17.79
CA GLY A 38 20.72 -10.63 -16.84
C GLY A 38 20.24 -12.03 -17.26
N ALA A 39 19.27 -12.15 -18.17
CA ALA A 39 18.59 -13.42 -18.47
C ALA A 39 19.33 -14.39 -19.43
N ALA A 40 20.64 -14.20 -19.68
CA ALA A 40 21.43 -15.08 -20.55
C ALA A 40 22.20 -16.21 -19.82
N ALA A 41 21.99 -16.42 -18.51
CA ALA A 41 22.72 -17.43 -17.74
C ALA A 41 21.81 -18.36 -16.90
N GLY A 42 21.58 -19.58 -17.41
CA GLY A 42 20.98 -20.73 -16.73
C GLY A 42 20.18 -21.58 -17.72
N THR A 43 20.43 -22.86 -17.99
CA THR A 43 20.96 -23.97 -17.17
C THR A 43 21.46 -25.10 -18.09
N VAL A 44 22.69 -25.61 -17.91
CA VAL A 44 23.03 -27.05 -18.03
C VAL A 44 24.29 -27.30 -17.19
N GLY A 45 24.21 -28.20 -16.21
CA GLY A 45 25.35 -28.58 -15.38
C GLY A 45 26.29 -29.58 -16.06
N LEU A 46 27.59 -29.45 -15.79
CA LEU A 46 28.58 -30.53 -15.70
C LEU A 46 29.87 -29.98 -15.06
N ALA A 47 30.44 -30.77 -14.15
CA ALA A 47 31.59 -30.44 -13.33
C ALA A 47 32.92 -30.41 -14.11
N GLY A 48 33.81 -29.50 -13.74
CA GLY A 48 35.25 -29.56 -14.04
C GLY A 48 35.82 -28.28 -14.66
N CYS A 49 36.94 -27.83 -14.08
CA CYS A 49 37.80 -26.70 -14.47
C CYS A 49 37.47 -25.33 -13.86
N ALA A 50 38.41 -24.86 -13.04
CA ALA A 50 38.54 -23.49 -12.60
C ALA A 50 39.18 -22.63 -13.72
N ASP A 51 38.86 -21.34 -13.62
CA ASP A 51 39.50 -20.15 -14.19
C ASP A 51 39.26 -19.80 -15.67
N GLU A 52 39.08 -18.47 -15.83
CA GLU A 52 38.82 -17.70 -17.05
C GLU A 52 37.40 -17.81 -17.63
N LEU A 53 36.49 -16.94 -17.16
CA LEU A 53 35.56 -16.13 -17.96
C LEU A 53 34.85 -15.14 -17.01
N GLY A 54 34.94 -13.84 -17.32
CA GLY A 54 34.70 -12.72 -16.41
C GLY A 54 33.28 -12.61 -15.84
N ALA A 55 33.22 -12.15 -14.59
CA ALA A 55 32.00 -11.68 -13.93
C ALA A 55 31.36 -10.57 -14.77
N THR A 56 30.05 -10.68 -15.02
CA THR A 56 29.26 -9.64 -15.67
C THR A 56 28.96 -8.52 -14.67
N ASP A 57 29.98 -7.71 -14.38
CA ASP A 57 29.86 -6.45 -13.64
C ASP A 57 29.52 -5.32 -14.61
N ALA A 58 28.32 -4.74 -14.49
CA ALA A 58 28.07 -3.34 -14.82
C ALA A 58 26.69 -2.87 -14.28
N PRO A 59 26.55 -1.60 -13.88
CA PRO A 59 27.51 -0.52 -14.03
C PRO A 59 28.30 -0.25 -12.75
N THR A 60 29.63 -0.23 -12.89
CA THR A 60 30.40 0.73 -12.12
C THR A 60 30.36 2.05 -12.89
N ARG A 61 29.90 3.13 -12.26
CA ARG A 61 30.35 4.49 -12.65
C ARG A 61 31.83 4.63 -12.25
N THR A 62 32.71 3.64 -12.52
CA THR A 62 34.09 3.60 -12.02
C THR A 62 34.81 4.83 -12.55
N PRO A 63 35.08 5.82 -11.70
CA PRO A 63 35.91 6.92 -12.13
C PRO A 63 37.36 6.41 -12.17
N VAL A 64 38.18 7.00 -13.01
CA VAL A 64 39.55 6.54 -13.27
C VAL A 64 40.31 6.49 -11.93
N THR A 65 40.82 5.31 -11.57
CA THR A 65 41.66 5.17 -10.38
C THR A 65 43.05 5.71 -10.67
N SER A 66 43.39 6.84 -10.06
CA SER A 66 44.73 7.44 -10.16
C SER A 66 45.79 6.53 -9.54
N ASN A 67 46.84 6.23 -10.29
CA ASN A 67 47.96 5.42 -9.82
C ASN A 67 48.90 6.25 -8.93
N CYS A 68 48.76 6.09 -7.61
CA CYS A 68 49.66 6.65 -6.62
C CYS A 68 50.84 5.72 -6.34
N SER A 69 52.06 6.26 -6.32
CA SER A 69 53.28 5.50 -5.97
C SER A 69 54.01 6.06 -4.75
N ASN A 70 53.76 7.31 -4.37
CA ASN A 70 54.33 7.98 -3.20
C ASN A 70 53.24 8.78 -2.50
N TYR A 71 53.24 8.79 -1.17
CA TYR A 71 52.21 9.44 -0.38
C TYR A 71 52.81 10.45 0.60
N GLU A 72 52.21 11.63 0.65
CA GLU A 72 52.47 12.63 1.70
C GLU A 72 51.57 12.34 2.92
N THR A 73 52.14 12.22 4.11
CA THR A 73 51.34 11.99 5.32
C THR A 73 50.66 13.30 5.75
N LEU A 74 49.34 13.31 5.76
CA LEU A 74 48.54 14.36 6.38
C LEU A 74 48.39 14.06 7.86
N SER A 75 48.82 15.01 8.70
CA SER A 75 48.61 15.02 10.13
C SER A 75 47.30 15.73 10.48
N ARG A 76 46.85 15.61 11.74
CA ARG A 76 45.63 16.27 12.20
C ARG A 76 45.67 17.79 11.98
N SER A 77 46.82 18.44 12.17
CA SER A 77 46.96 19.89 11.99
C SER A 77 46.84 20.33 10.53
N ASP A 78 47.08 19.42 9.57
CA ASP A 78 46.99 19.73 8.15
C ASP A 78 45.54 19.75 7.66
N VAL A 79 44.61 19.15 8.42
CA VAL A 79 43.18 19.03 8.05
C VAL A 79 42.23 19.75 9.02
N ASN A 80 42.65 20.03 10.25
CA ASN A 80 41.81 20.68 11.27
C ASN A 80 42.02 22.19 11.32
N GLY A 81 40.92 22.97 11.28
CA GLY A 81 40.96 24.44 11.24
C GLY A 81 40.75 25.03 9.84
N GLY A 82 40.41 24.18 8.86
CA GLY A 82 40.19 24.55 7.47
C GLY A 82 41.44 24.35 6.61
N ALA A 83 41.29 23.59 5.52
CA ALA A 83 42.36 23.33 4.59
C ALA A 83 41.79 23.05 3.19
N THR A 84 42.53 23.42 2.14
CA THR A 84 42.26 22.97 0.77
C THR A 84 43.40 22.05 0.35
N ILE A 85 43.08 20.79 0.10
CA ILE A 85 44.02 19.78 -0.36
C ILE A 85 43.95 19.74 -1.88
N GLU A 86 45.08 20.09 -2.52
CA GLU A 86 45.24 20.10 -3.96
C GLU A 86 45.47 18.67 -4.50
N PRO A 87 45.28 18.42 -5.81
CA PRO A 87 45.38 17.08 -6.39
C PRO A 87 46.73 16.42 -6.10
N GLY A 88 46.70 15.20 -5.57
CA GLY A 88 47.90 14.52 -5.09
C GLY A 88 47.59 13.23 -4.33
N CYS A 89 48.63 12.54 -3.89
CA CYS A 89 48.54 11.28 -3.17
C CYS A 89 48.93 11.50 -1.70
N TYR A 90 47.97 11.29 -0.80
CA TYR A 90 48.09 11.55 0.63
C TYR A 90 47.80 10.32 1.48
N ARG A 91 48.34 10.29 2.69
CA ARG A 91 48.12 9.22 3.66
C ARG A 91 47.67 9.77 5.01
N ILE A 92 46.71 9.10 5.64
CA ILE A 92 46.30 9.36 7.02
C ILE A 92 46.55 8.09 7.86
N ASP A 93 47.44 8.19 8.84
CA ASP A 93 47.91 7.04 9.63
C ASP A 93 47.14 6.81 10.95
N SER A 94 46.21 7.71 11.31
CA SER A 94 45.42 7.59 12.54
C SER A 94 44.07 8.28 12.43
N LEU A 95 43.18 8.11 13.40
CA LEU A 95 41.91 8.83 13.45
C LEU A 95 42.14 10.32 13.67
N HIS A 96 41.72 11.17 12.72
CA HIS A 96 41.80 12.62 12.83
C HIS A 96 40.45 13.21 13.22
N ARG A 97 40.43 13.93 14.33
CA ARG A 97 39.23 14.62 14.84
C ARG A 97 39.25 16.08 14.38
N ILE A 98 38.29 16.45 13.54
CA ILE A 98 38.16 17.76 12.94
C ILE A 98 37.05 18.51 13.69
N GLY A 99 37.44 19.58 14.39
CA GLY A 99 36.54 20.35 15.25
C GLY A 99 36.26 21.77 14.75
N ALA A 100 36.95 22.21 13.70
CA ALA A 100 36.73 23.53 13.11
C ALA A 100 37.16 23.58 11.64
N GLY A 101 36.55 24.49 10.88
CA GLY A 101 36.91 24.87 9.53
C GLY A 101 36.51 23.86 8.44
N THR A 102 36.59 24.30 7.19
CA THR A 102 36.27 23.48 6.02
C THR A 102 37.48 22.74 5.48
N LEU A 103 37.46 21.40 5.52
CA LEU A 103 38.36 20.55 4.76
C LEU A 103 37.80 20.37 3.34
N ARG A 104 38.48 20.96 2.35
CA ARG A 104 38.15 20.88 0.93
C ARG A 104 39.14 19.97 0.21
N LEU A 105 38.64 18.96 -0.50
CA LEU A 105 39.43 18.06 -1.33
C LEU A 105 39.13 18.35 -2.81
N ARG A 106 40.14 18.81 -3.55
CA ARG A 106 40.04 19.13 -4.99
C ARG A 106 39.91 17.86 -5.85
N PRO A 107 39.41 17.97 -7.10
CA PRO A 107 39.33 16.82 -8.01
C PRO A 107 40.70 16.15 -8.20
N GLY A 108 40.76 14.81 -8.16
CA GLY A 108 42.00 14.04 -8.31
C GLY A 108 42.82 13.85 -7.02
N VAL A 109 42.34 14.33 -5.87
CA VAL A 109 42.91 13.97 -4.56
C VAL A 109 42.71 12.48 -4.28
N VAL A 110 43.78 11.80 -3.89
CA VAL A 110 43.75 10.42 -3.38
C VAL A 110 44.26 10.40 -1.95
N VAL A 111 43.46 9.88 -1.02
CA VAL A 111 43.85 9.67 0.37
C VAL A 111 43.76 8.18 0.69
N GLU A 112 44.87 7.59 1.11
CA GLU A 112 44.88 6.25 1.69
C GLU A 112 44.92 6.29 3.22
N PHE A 113 44.15 5.40 3.85
CA PHE A 113 44.01 5.33 5.29
C PHE A 113 44.67 4.07 5.83
N ALA A 114 45.52 4.23 6.85
CA ALA A 114 46.05 3.10 7.59
C ALA A 114 44.98 2.36 8.40
N SER A 115 45.31 1.17 8.89
CA SER A 115 44.37 0.35 9.65
C SER A 115 43.80 1.10 10.86
N GLY A 116 42.47 1.19 10.94
CA GLY A 116 41.76 1.93 11.99
C GLY A 116 41.85 3.47 11.92
N ALA A 117 42.55 4.04 10.93
CA ALA A 117 42.53 5.47 10.66
C ALA A 117 41.15 5.93 10.14
N GLY A 118 40.89 7.24 10.15
CA GLY A 118 39.63 7.80 9.66
C GLY A 118 39.51 9.29 9.94
N LEU A 119 38.37 9.86 9.58
CA LEU A 119 38.04 11.27 9.80
C LEU A 119 36.77 11.37 10.66
N ALA A 120 36.80 12.20 11.70
CA ALA A 120 35.63 12.44 12.55
C ALA A 120 35.40 13.94 12.71
N PHE A 121 34.29 14.42 12.16
CA PHE A 121 33.83 15.81 12.23
C PHE A 121 32.83 15.94 13.38
N GLY A 122 33.06 16.86 14.33
CA GLY A 122 32.05 17.25 15.34
C GLY A 122 32.40 17.08 16.84
N GLU A 123 33.55 16.52 17.21
CA GLU A 123 33.98 16.54 18.62
C GLU A 123 34.60 17.89 19.01
N GLY A 124 33.86 18.70 19.78
CA GLY A 124 34.38 19.92 20.44
C GLY A 124 34.03 21.27 19.78
N SER A 125 33.12 21.30 18.82
CA SER A 125 32.71 22.50 18.09
C SER A 125 31.66 23.33 18.85
N SER A 126 32.11 24.10 19.85
CA SER A 126 31.32 25.20 20.44
C SER A 126 31.68 26.58 19.85
N GLY A 127 32.46 26.59 18.76
CA GLY A 127 32.95 27.80 18.09
C GLY A 127 32.13 28.20 16.86
N SER A 128 32.31 29.42 16.38
CA SER A 128 31.63 30.00 15.21
C SER A 128 32.11 29.49 13.84
N ASP A 129 32.96 28.46 13.81
CA ASP A 129 33.58 27.92 12.59
C ASP A 129 33.43 26.39 12.60
N ALA A 130 32.23 25.92 12.30
CA ALA A 130 31.86 24.52 12.39
C ALA A 130 32.63 23.66 11.36
N PRO A 131 32.99 22.42 11.69
CA PRO A 131 33.83 21.58 10.84
C PRO A 131 33.05 21.13 9.59
N ARG A 132 33.62 21.29 8.38
CA ARG A 132 32.97 20.89 7.12
C ARG A 132 33.84 19.99 6.28
N LEU A 133 33.22 19.04 5.59
CA LEU A 133 33.86 18.23 4.55
C LEU A 133 33.27 18.63 3.21
N VAL A 134 34.14 19.06 2.30
CA VAL A 134 33.76 19.34 0.91
C VAL A 134 34.65 18.54 -0.03
N THR A 135 34.08 17.70 -0.87
CA THR A 135 34.79 17.07 -1.99
C THR A 135 34.27 17.64 -3.30
N GLU A 136 35.18 17.90 -4.23
CA GLU A 136 34.87 18.49 -5.54
C GLU A 136 35.28 17.54 -6.68
N GLY A 137 35.14 16.23 -6.46
CA GLY A 137 35.50 15.23 -7.44
C GLY A 137 34.63 15.34 -8.70
N THR A 138 35.14 14.81 -9.80
CA THR A 138 34.39 14.65 -11.05
C THR A 138 34.49 13.22 -11.55
N ALA A 139 33.68 12.84 -12.53
CA ALA A 139 33.77 11.51 -13.15
C ALA A 139 35.17 11.19 -13.72
N ASN A 140 35.90 12.20 -14.20
CA ASN A 140 37.25 12.04 -14.74
C ASN A 140 38.33 12.11 -13.65
N ASP A 141 38.13 12.99 -12.67
CA ASP A 141 39.08 13.27 -11.60
C ASP A 141 38.37 13.14 -10.24
N PRO A 142 38.09 11.91 -9.78
CA PRO A 142 37.38 11.69 -8.53
C PRO A 142 38.23 12.10 -7.32
N VAL A 143 37.58 12.32 -6.18
CA VAL A 143 38.27 12.30 -4.88
C VAL A 143 38.23 10.87 -4.37
N VAL A 144 39.38 10.20 -4.21
CA VAL A 144 39.46 8.80 -3.81
C VAL A 144 39.87 8.68 -2.35
N LEU A 145 39.04 8.05 -1.52
CA LEU A 145 39.26 7.79 -0.10
C LEU A 145 39.25 6.27 0.13
N ARG A 146 40.40 5.67 0.38
CA ARG A 146 40.55 4.21 0.40
C ARG A 146 41.42 3.66 1.53
N GLY A 147 41.29 2.38 1.84
CA GLY A 147 42.24 1.67 2.70
C GLY A 147 43.58 1.41 2.00
N GLN A 148 44.67 1.23 2.77
CA GLN A 148 45.97 0.79 2.22
C GLN A 148 45.94 -0.65 1.68
N THR A 149 44.94 -1.44 2.06
CA THR A 149 44.68 -2.74 1.46
C THR A 149 43.25 -2.80 0.93
N ASP A 150 43.05 -3.61 -0.11
CA ASP A 150 41.76 -3.85 -0.74
C ASP A 150 40.91 -4.84 0.08
N GLN A 151 40.71 -4.53 1.36
CA GLN A 151 39.93 -5.34 2.29
C GLN A 151 38.75 -4.53 2.82
N ARG A 152 37.53 -5.08 2.74
CA ARG A 152 36.36 -4.48 3.41
C ARG A 152 36.68 -4.24 4.89
N GLY A 153 36.42 -3.05 5.41
CA GLY A 153 36.68 -2.73 6.82
C GLY A 153 38.16 -2.60 7.18
N PHE A 154 39.03 -2.17 6.28
CA PHE A 154 40.44 -1.91 6.58
C PHE A 154 40.62 -0.67 7.48
N TRP A 155 39.95 0.42 7.11
CA TRP A 155 39.98 1.69 7.85
C TRP A 155 38.60 2.02 8.42
N ARG A 156 38.53 2.99 9.34
CA ARG A 156 37.33 3.21 10.14
C ARG A 156 36.19 3.83 9.34
N GLY A 157 36.51 4.70 8.37
CA GLY A 157 35.55 5.46 7.57
C GLY A 157 35.55 6.95 7.92
N ILE A 158 34.45 7.62 7.58
CA ILE A 158 34.18 9.03 7.88
C ILE A 158 32.98 9.14 8.82
N ARG A 159 33.09 9.93 9.88
CA ARG A 159 31.98 10.31 10.75
C ARG A 159 31.68 11.80 10.61
N LEU A 160 30.43 12.11 10.28
CA LEU A 160 29.87 13.46 10.23
C LEU A 160 28.82 13.56 11.35
N ASP A 161 29.13 14.31 12.40
CA ASP A 161 28.28 14.41 13.60
C ASP A 161 28.56 15.72 14.34
N ASP A 162 28.35 16.84 13.65
CA ASP A 162 28.74 18.18 14.07
C ASP A 162 27.63 18.97 14.76
N GLY A 163 26.43 18.40 14.84
CA GLY A 163 25.24 19.01 15.42
C GLY A 163 24.56 20.04 14.52
N ALA A 164 25.00 20.20 13.27
CA ALA A 164 24.31 21.06 12.31
C ALA A 164 23.03 20.37 11.83
N THR A 165 21.88 20.98 12.11
CA THR A 165 20.56 20.54 11.64
C THR A 165 20.03 21.52 10.59
N ALA A 166 19.04 21.09 9.81
CA ALA A 166 18.46 21.63 8.57
C ALA A 166 18.28 23.16 8.36
N ASP A 167 18.54 24.01 9.34
CA ASP A 167 18.25 25.46 9.31
C ASP A 167 19.44 26.33 8.81
N SER A 168 20.57 25.71 8.41
CA SER A 168 21.75 26.41 7.88
C SER A 168 22.01 26.08 6.42
N GLY A 169 21.16 26.57 5.51
CA GLY A 169 21.18 26.28 4.05
C GLY A 169 22.45 26.63 3.25
N THR A 170 23.61 26.81 3.89
CA THR A 170 24.93 26.99 3.27
C THR A 170 26.05 26.19 3.94
N ASP A 171 25.75 25.48 5.04
CA ASP A 171 26.77 24.91 5.92
C ASP A 171 26.65 23.38 6.03
N ASP A 172 26.27 22.68 4.96
CA ASP A 172 26.22 21.21 4.95
C ASP A 172 27.55 20.59 4.49
N HIS A 173 27.79 19.34 4.86
CA HIS A 173 28.83 18.53 4.24
C HIS A 173 28.44 18.22 2.79
N SER A 174 29.36 18.45 1.84
CA SER A 174 29.11 18.24 0.42
C SER A 174 30.13 17.25 -0.15
N LEU A 175 29.66 16.06 -0.51
CA LEU A 175 30.49 14.98 -1.03
C LEU A 175 30.19 14.78 -2.53
N ALA A 176 30.76 15.63 -3.38
CA ALA A 176 30.66 15.49 -4.83
C ALA A 176 31.81 14.64 -5.39
N GLY A 177 31.48 13.69 -6.27
CA GLY A 177 32.46 12.92 -7.06
C GLY A 177 33.44 12.09 -6.23
N VAL A 178 33.03 11.62 -5.04
CA VAL A 178 33.89 10.85 -4.13
C VAL A 178 33.80 9.36 -4.42
N VAL A 179 34.94 8.66 -4.39
CA VAL A 179 35.02 7.20 -4.27
C VAL A 179 35.45 6.85 -2.86
N LEU A 180 34.56 6.24 -2.07
CA LEU A 180 34.86 5.78 -0.72
C LEU A 180 34.86 4.26 -0.67
N GLU A 181 36.03 3.68 -0.37
CA GLU A 181 36.21 2.23 -0.39
C GLU A 181 37.02 1.65 0.78
N HIS A 182 36.77 0.37 1.09
CA HIS A 182 37.51 -0.41 2.10
C HIS A 182 37.31 0.06 3.55
N ALA A 183 36.26 0.83 3.84
CA ALA A 183 35.98 1.39 5.15
C ALA A 183 35.11 0.47 6.04
N GLY A 184 34.85 0.89 7.28
CA GLY A 184 33.95 0.21 8.23
C GLY A 184 34.64 -0.72 9.24
N SER A 185 35.91 -0.46 9.59
CA SER A 185 36.69 -1.33 10.49
C SER A 185 36.22 -1.37 11.95
N GLY A 186 35.45 -0.37 12.40
CA GLY A 186 34.97 -0.30 13.78
C GLY A 186 33.84 0.72 13.97
N GLY A 187 33.02 0.51 14.99
CA GLY A 187 31.85 1.35 15.29
C GLY A 187 32.21 2.81 15.59
N TRP A 188 31.33 3.73 15.20
CA TRP A 188 31.46 5.17 15.46
C TRP A 188 30.86 5.60 16.80
N THR A 189 29.92 4.81 17.32
CA THR A 189 29.26 5.01 18.62
C THR A 189 29.54 3.82 19.56
N GLY A 190 28.88 3.79 20.72
CA GLY A 190 28.89 2.62 21.59
C GLY A 190 28.13 1.41 21.03
N ASP A 191 27.36 1.59 19.95
CA ASP A 191 26.68 0.51 19.22
C ASP A 191 27.66 -0.11 18.21
N PRO A 192 28.00 -1.41 18.31
CA PRO A 192 28.88 -2.07 17.34
C PRO A 192 28.37 -2.04 15.90
N SER A 193 27.06 -1.89 15.67
CA SER A 193 26.44 -1.80 14.35
C SER A 193 26.60 -0.44 13.66
N SER A 194 27.28 0.50 14.33
CA SER A 194 27.55 1.85 13.82
C SER A 194 28.75 1.95 12.88
N ASN A 195 29.42 0.83 12.56
CA ASN A 195 30.53 0.86 11.59
C ASN A 195 29.99 1.04 10.17
N ALA A 196 30.54 2.00 9.44
CA ALA A 196 30.10 2.33 8.08
C ALA A 196 31.24 3.02 7.31
N GLY A 197 31.12 3.06 5.99
CA GLY A 197 31.98 3.91 5.17
C GLY A 197 31.78 5.39 5.46
N LEU A 198 30.53 5.83 5.39
CA LEU A 198 30.07 7.14 5.82
C LEU A 198 29.05 6.98 6.95
N PHE A 199 29.37 7.50 8.13
CA PHE A 199 28.45 7.63 9.25
C PHE A 199 27.95 9.06 9.35
N VAL A 200 26.63 9.23 9.33
CA VAL A 200 25.93 10.48 9.53
C VAL A 200 25.18 10.40 10.86
N GLY A 201 25.65 11.16 11.85
CA GLY A 201 25.02 11.36 13.14
C GLY A 201 24.00 12.49 13.04
N ASN A 202 24.24 13.59 13.72
CA ASN A 202 23.46 14.82 13.56
C ASN A 202 24.25 15.80 12.69
N ALA A 203 24.06 15.73 11.37
CA ALA A 203 24.73 16.59 10.39
C ALA A 203 23.86 16.72 9.14
N GLY A 204 24.02 17.82 8.41
CA GLY A 204 23.49 17.97 7.06
C GLY A 204 24.47 17.47 6.00
N VAL A 205 24.03 16.58 5.11
CA VAL A 205 24.90 15.90 4.14
C VAL A 205 24.25 15.82 2.76
N THR A 206 24.94 16.33 1.76
CA THR A 206 24.63 16.13 0.33
C THR A 206 25.70 15.27 -0.32
N VAL A 207 25.28 14.22 -1.02
CA VAL A 207 26.14 13.29 -1.76
C VAL A 207 25.74 13.32 -3.23
N THR A 208 26.67 13.65 -4.11
CA THR A 208 26.41 13.80 -5.55
C THR A 208 27.46 13.07 -6.37
N ASP A 209 27.06 12.32 -7.39
CA ASP A 209 27.96 11.65 -8.34
C ASP A 209 29.04 10.78 -7.65
N ALA A 210 28.70 10.15 -6.53
CA ALA A 210 29.64 9.40 -5.70
C ALA A 210 29.61 7.89 -5.94
N THR A 211 30.61 7.18 -5.44
CA THR A 211 30.66 5.72 -5.41
C THR A 211 31.14 5.25 -4.04
N PHE A 212 30.31 4.48 -3.34
CA PHE A 212 30.67 3.85 -2.07
C PHE A 212 30.72 2.35 -2.26
N ARG A 213 31.91 1.77 -2.10
CA ARG A 213 32.09 0.35 -2.41
C ARG A 213 33.00 -0.42 -1.49
N LYS A 214 32.81 -1.74 -1.45
CA LYS A 214 33.70 -2.64 -0.67
C LYS A 214 33.85 -2.17 0.77
N ASN A 215 32.76 -1.67 1.37
CA ASN A 215 32.72 -1.27 2.76
C ASN A 215 32.19 -2.42 3.61
N ALA A 216 32.72 -2.55 4.84
CA ALA A 216 32.18 -3.50 5.81
C ALA A 216 30.87 -2.95 6.41
N ASN A 217 29.93 -3.85 6.71
CA ASN A 217 28.59 -3.54 7.23
C ASN A 217 27.72 -2.73 6.26
N THR A 218 27.92 -1.42 6.13
CA THR A 218 27.18 -0.58 5.18
C THR A 218 28.06 0.53 4.62
N SER A 219 27.76 0.94 3.39
CA SER A 219 28.40 2.09 2.76
C SER A 219 28.00 3.43 3.41
N LEU A 220 26.72 3.60 3.77
CA LEU A 220 26.18 4.82 4.36
C LEU A 220 25.23 4.47 5.51
N LEU A 221 25.47 5.07 6.68
CA LEU A 221 24.63 4.91 7.87
C LEU A 221 24.13 6.26 8.37
N ALA A 222 22.81 6.48 8.34
CA ALA A 222 22.16 7.72 8.80
C ALA A 222 20.89 7.40 9.62
N ARG A 223 21.05 6.94 10.88
CA ARG A 223 19.94 6.41 11.70
C ARG A 223 19.23 7.44 12.59
N ASN A 224 19.71 8.68 12.60
CA ASN A 224 19.13 9.76 13.38
C ASN A 224 18.14 10.55 12.52
N SER A 225 16.95 10.83 13.05
CA SER A 225 15.93 11.65 12.38
C SER A 225 16.36 13.10 12.17
N ASP A 226 17.24 13.63 13.02
CA ASP A 226 17.60 15.05 13.04
C ASP A 226 18.66 15.44 11.99
N ALA A 227 19.24 14.46 11.29
CA ALA A 227 20.13 14.70 10.15
C ALA A 227 19.35 15.23 8.95
N THR A 228 20.05 15.81 7.97
CA THR A 228 19.51 15.93 6.61
C THR A 228 20.39 15.13 5.65
N LEU A 229 19.76 14.45 4.71
CA LEU A 229 20.45 13.61 3.74
C LEU A 229 19.84 13.82 2.35
N SER A 230 20.71 14.06 1.37
CA SER A 230 20.37 14.04 -0.05
C SER A 230 21.42 13.24 -0.81
N VAL A 231 20.97 12.34 -1.67
CA VAL A 231 21.80 11.42 -2.44
C VAL A 231 21.34 11.43 -3.89
N ASP A 232 22.22 11.85 -4.79
CA ASP A 232 21.96 12.00 -6.22
C ASP A 232 23.13 11.43 -7.03
N GLY A 233 22.88 10.76 -8.15
CA GLY A 233 23.91 10.23 -9.02
C GLY A 233 24.86 9.23 -8.38
N THR A 234 24.48 8.59 -7.27
CA THR A 234 25.38 7.84 -6.41
C THR A 234 25.21 6.34 -6.55
N ALA A 235 26.33 5.61 -6.57
CA ALA A 235 26.36 4.15 -6.58
C ALA A 235 26.81 3.58 -5.23
N PHE A 236 26.07 2.60 -4.71
CA PHE A 236 26.39 1.80 -3.53
C PHE A 236 26.61 0.35 -3.98
N GLU A 237 27.85 -0.11 -4.00
CA GLU A 237 28.19 -1.38 -4.65
C GLU A 237 29.17 -2.25 -3.88
N SER A 238 29.06 -3.57 -4.02
CA SER A 238 30.07 -4.51 -3.49
C SER A 238 30.37 -4.38 -1.99
N SER A 239 29.46 -3.83 -1.19
CA SER A 239 29.54 -3.76 0.28
C SER A 239 28.71 -4.88 0.91
N THR A 240 28.70 -4.99 2.25
CA THR A 240 27.86 -6.01 2.91
C THR A 240 26.36 -5.74 2.74
N THR A 241 25.92 -4.50 2.89
CA THR A 241 24.57 -4.08 2.52
C THR A 241 24.61 -2.67 1.93
N GLY A 242 23.54 -2.30 1.23
CA GLY A 242 23.29 -0.93 0.79
C GLY A 242 23.12 0.05 1.96
N PRO A 243 22.62 1.27 1.68
CA PRO A 243 22.41 2.30 2.69
C PRO A 243 21.49 1.84 3.82
N ARG A 244 21.81 2.25 5.05
CA ARG A 244 20.97 2.05 6.25
C ARG A 244 20.58 3.40 6.80
N VAL A 245 19.31 3.76 6.75
CA VAL A 245 18.83 5.11 7.08
C VAL A 245 17.59 5.08 7.97
N HIS A 246 17.37 6.15 8.72
CA HIS A 246 16.12 6.39 9.43
C HIS A 246 14.97 6.49 8.41
N PRO A 247 13.73 6.08 8.75
CA PRO A 247 12.58 6.26 7.85
C PRO A 247 12.31 7.72 7.43
N ASP A 248 12.67 8.71 8.25
CA ASP A 248 12.68 10.14 7.86
C ASP A 248 13.64 10.50 6.71
N HIS A 249 14.46 9.55 6.24
CA HIS A 249 15.34 9.73 5.09
C HIS A 249 14.94 8.83 3.91
N VAL A 250 13.72 8.29 3.92
CA VAL A 250 13.24 7.42 2.83
C VAL A 250 13.24 8.15 1.48
N GLY A 251 13.00 9.47 1.49
CA GLY A 251 13.05 10.32 0.29
C GLY A 251 14.42 10.94 0.00
N ALA A 252 15.48 10.51 0.68
CA ALA A 252 16.82 11.09 0.48
C ALA A 252 17.46 10.68 -0.86
N PHE A 253 16.97 9.64 -1.52
CA PHE A 253 17.60 9.03 -2.69
C PHE A 253 16.89 9.43 -3.98
N ALA A 254 17.61 10.08 -4.89
CA ALA A 254 17.12 10.33 -6.25
C ALA A 254 16.99 9.03 -7.04
N SER A 255 16.09 8.99 -8.02
CA SER A 255 15.77 7.81 -8.85
C SER A 255 16.93 7.23 -9.67
N ASP A 256 18.00 8.01 -9.85
CA ASP A 256 19.21 7.58 -10.53
C ASP A 256 20.28 6.97 -9.58
N THR A 257 19.98 6.91 -8.27
CA THR A 257 20.75 6.16 -7.27
C THR A 257 20.78 4.68 -7.66
N VAL A 258 21.94 4.05 -7.50
CA VAL A 258 22.14 2.62 -7.82
C VAL A 258 22.60 1.88 -6.57
N VAL A 259 21.89 0.80 -6.20
CA VAL A 259 22.29 -0.12 -5.14
C VAL A 259 22.42 -1.52 -5.74
N THR A 260 23.65 -2.00 -5.92
CA THR A 260 23.90 -3.25 -6.67
C THR A 260 25.16 -4.02 -6.25
N GLY A 261 25.11 -5.34 -6.29
CA GLY A 261 26.27 -6.20 -6.05
C GLY A 261 26.72 -6.21 -4.59
N ASN A 262 25.92 -5.68 -3.67
CA ASN A 262 26.13 -5.84 -2.24
C ASN A 262 25.71 -7.26 -1.81
N ASP A 263 26.16 -7.72 -0.64
CA ASP A 263 25.68 -9.01 -0.12
C ASP A 263 24.14 -8.97 0.12
N SER A 264 23.59 -7.76 0.31
CA SER A 264 22.16 -7.45 0.27
C SER A 264 21.93 -6.07 -0.38
N ASP A 265 21.32 -6.08 -1.58
CA ASP A 265 20.94 -4.89 -2.33
C ASP A 265 19.57 -4.38 -1.87
N VAL A 266 19.59 -3.52 -0.86
CA VAL A 266 18.40 -2.84 -0.29
C VAL A 266 18.79 -1.47 0.24
N VAL A 267 17.82 -0.55 0.33
CA VAL A 267 17.90 0.59 1.24
C VAL A 267 17.17 0.20 2.53
N ARG A 268 17.91 -0.01 3.61
CA ARG A 268 17.33 -0.46 4.88
C ARG A 268 16.81 0.72 5.69
N LEU A 269 15.52 0.72 5.96
CA LEU A 269 14.85 1.67 6.83
C LEU A 269 14.87 1.15 8.28
N GLU A 270 15.67 1.79 9.12
CA GLU A 270 15.90 1.39 10.50
C GLU A 270 16.15 2.58 11.43
N ALA A 271 15.58 2.53 12.62
CA ALA A 271 15.77 3.52 13.67
C ALA A 271 16.41 2.90 14.92
N GLY A 272 17.01 3.75 15.75
CA GLY A 272 17.37 3.40 17.12
C GLY A 272 16.15 3.28 18.05
N SER A 273 15.04 3.93 17.70
CA SER A 273 13.78 3.90 18.46
C SER A 273 12.97 2.63 18.20
N SER A 274 12.09 2.29 19.15
CA SER A 274 11.09 1.22 18.99
C SER A 274 9.86 1.65 18.18
N THR A 275 9.70 2.96 17.96
CA THR A 275 8.60 3.58 17.23
C THR A 275 9.20 4.55 16.20
N PRO A 276 9.80 4.03 15.12
CA PRO A 276 10.27 4.89 14.04
C PRO A 276 9.13 5.75 13.50
N ALA A 277 9.46 6.93 13.00
CA ALA A 277 8.49 7.81 12.37
C ALA A 277 8.99 8.30 11.01
N ILE A 278 8.03 8.64 10.15
CA ILE A 278 8.20 9.52 8.99
C ILE A 278 7.44 10.80 9.38
N SER A 279 8.18 11.71 9.99
CA SER A 279 7.73 12.90 10.69
C SER A 279 7.84 14.18 9.87
N THR A 280 8.64 14.15 8.81
CA THR A 280 8.73 15.21 7.80
C THR A 280 8.17 14.72 6.48
N ASP A 281 7.86 15.65 5.57
CA ASP A 281 7.36 15.28 4.24
C ASP A 281 8.47 14.60 3.43
N GLN A 282 8.16 13.42 2.90
CA GLN A 282 9.08 12.57 2.15
C GLN A 282 8.49 12.19 0.80
N THR A 283 9.33 12.14 -0.23
CA THR A 283 9.00 11.59 -1.55
C THR A 283 9.97 10.45 -1.86
N CYS A 284 9.45 9.22 -1.85
CA CYS A 284 10.19 7.99 -2.06
C CYS A 284 10.17 7.63 -3.55
N ALA A 285 11.34 7.67 -4.18
CA ALA A 285 11.51 7.40 -5.62
C ALA A 285 11.73 5.91 -5.92
N ASP A 286 11.46 5.48 -7.15
CA ASP A 286 11.96 4.19 -7.66
C ASP A 286 13.46 4.27 -7.99
N ILE A 287 14.28 3.63 -7.16
CA ILE A 287 15.72 3.46 -7.39
C ILE A 287 16.07 2.09 -8.03
N GLY A 288 15.07 1.28 -8.37
CA GLY A 288 15.22 -0.07 -8.93
C GLY A 288 15.56 -1.16 -7.91
N THR A 289 15.63 -0.81 -6.62
CA THR A 289 16.00 -1.70 -5.51
C THR A 289 15.05 -1.48 -4.32
N PRO A 290 14.66 -2.53 -3.57
CA PRO A 290 13.66 -2.40 -2.50
C PRO A 290 14.10 -1.53 -1.31
N TYR A 291 13.12 -0.86 -0.73
CA TYR A 291 13.18 -0.26 0.61
C TYR A 291 12.80 -1.30 1.65
N HIS A 292 13.78 -1.71 2.46
CA HIS A 292 13.63 -2.78 3.44
C HIS A 292 13.25 -2.23 4.81
N VAL A 293 12.01 -2.48 5.24
CA VAL A 293 11.42 -1.94 6.46
C VAL A 293 11.59 -2.91 7.63
N THR A 294 12.39 -2.51 8.61
CA THR A 294 12.73 -3.36 9.76
C THR A 294 11.73 -3.30 10.91
N ARG A 295 10.99 -2.19 11.01
CA ARG A 295 9.97 -1.93 12.03
C ARG A 295 8.92 -1.01 11.45
N THR A 296 7.71 -1.11 11.96
CA THR A 296 6.56 -0.28 11.55
C THR A 296 6.86 1.21 11.77
N PRO A 297 7.08 2.01 10.71
CA PRO A 297 7.19 3.44 10.84
C PRO A 297 5.79 4.05 10.98
N HIS A 298 5.69 5.07 11.84
CA HIS A 298 4.52 5.92 11.97
C HIS A 298 4.66 7.13 11.04
N VAL A 299 3.82 7.21 10.02
CA VAL A 299 3.74 8.36 9.13
C VAL A 299 2.93 9.45 9.84
N THR A 300 3.63 10.50 10.29
CA THR A 300 3.04 11.69 10.92
C THR A 300 3.24 12.95 10.08
N GLY A 301 4.14 12.93 9.09
CA GLY A 301 4.22 13.89 7.97
C GLY A 301 3.55 13.34 6.70
N ALA A 302 3.79 13.94 5.53
CA ALA A 302 3.36 13.35 4.26
C ALA A 302 4.39 12.34 3.73
N LEU A 303 3.92 11.17 3.28
CA LEU A 303 4.72 10.21 2.53
C LEU A 303 4.13 10.06 1.13
N THR A 304 4.87 10.51 0.11
CA THR A 304 4.58 10.22 -1.29
C THR A 304 5.47 9.07 -1.75
N VAL A 305 4.90 8.06 -2.38
CA VAL A 305 5.61 6.92 -2.99
C VAL A 305 5.38 7.00 -4.49
N GLU A 306 6.46 7.21 -5.24
CA GLU A 306 6.43 7.28 -6.71
C GLU A 306 6.23 5.89 -7.34
N ASP A 307 5.83 5.87 -8.60
CA ASP A 307 5.59 4.66 -9.36
C ASP A 307 6.81 3.75 -9.44
N GLY A 308 6.58 2.44 -9.48
CA GLY A 308 7.64 1.42 -9.53
C GLY A 308 8.38 1.16 -8.20
N ALA A 309 8.20 1.98 -7.17
CA ALA A 309 8.87 1.78 -5.89
C ALA A 309 8.43 0.47 -5.20
N GLU A 310 9.38 -0.19 -4.54
CA GLU A 310 9.15 -1.49 -3.88
C GLU A 310 9.51 -1.41 -2.39
N PHE A 311 8.59 -1.83 -1.52
CA PHE A 311 8.79 -1.96 -0.09
C PHE A 311 8.70 -3.43 0.33
N GLU A 312 9.71 -3.88 1.08
CA GLU A 312 9.69 -5.20 1.73
C GLU A 312 9.73 -5.08 3.25
N PHE A 313 8.79 -5.73 3.93
CA PHE A 313 8.62 -5.62 5.37
C PHE A 313 9.12 -6.87 6.10
N GLU A 314 9.95 -6.69 7.12
CA GLU A 314 10.31 -7.78 8.05
C GLU A 314 9.06 -8.33 8.77
N SER A 315 9.17 -9.53 9.34
CA SER A 315 8.05 -10.15 10.06
C SER A 315 7.58 -9.24 11.20
N GLY A 316 6.33 -8.81 11.09
CA GLY A 316 5.67 -7.92 12.03
C GLY A 316 5.89 -6.42 11.83
N ALA A 317 6.74 -6.03 10.87
CA ALA A 317 6.73 -4.68 10.37
C ALA A 317 5.48 -4.43 9.50
N GLY A 318 5.04 -3.19 9.44
CA GLY A 318 3.98 -2.69 8.56
C GLY A 318 4.22 -1.23 8.23
N LEU A 319 3.20 -0.54 7.73
CA LEU A 319 3.19 0.91 7.52
C LEU A 319 1.98 1.51 8.23
N ALA A 320 2.20 2.43 9.17
CA ALA A 320 1.13 2.98 9.98
C ALA A 320 1.00 4.48 9.76
N VAL A 321 -0.07 4.93 9.13
CA VAL A 321 -0.39 6.35 8.90
C VAL A 321 -1.20 6.85 10.11
N HIS A 322 -0.59 7.78 10.86
CA HIS A 322 -1.08 8.27 12.14
C HIS A 322 -0.78 9.77 12.29
N GLY A 323 -1.67 10.61 11.79
CA GLY A 323 -1.54 12.08 11.83
C GLY A 323 -0.88 12.68 10.61
N GLY A 324 -0.44 11.84 9.67
CA GLY A 324 0.16 12.22 8.39
C GLY A 324 -0.76 11.93 7.20
N GLN A 325 -0.15 11.81 6.02
CA GLN A 325 -0.82 11.43 4.78
C GLN A 325 0.04 10.41 4.03
N LEU A 326 -0.59 9.38 3.45
CA LEU A 326 0.04 8.50 2.47
C LEU A 326 -0.49 8.79 1.07
N THR A 327 0.39 9.04 0.11
CA THR A 327 0.07 9.10 -1.32
C THR A 327 0.90 8.06 -2.06
N VAL A 328 0.28 7.01 -2.57
CA VAL A 328 0.91 6.02 -3.45
C VAL A 328 0.49 6.34 -4.88
N ALA A 329 1.46 6.76 -5.69
CA ALA A 329 1.24 7.27 -7.05
C ALA A 329 1.76 6.28 -8.11
N GLY A 330 1.31 5.02 -8.03
CA GLY A 330 1.63 4.02 -9.05
C GLY A 330 0.97 4.32 -10.39
N THR A 331 1.39 3.59 -11.43
CA THR A 331 0.74 3.62 -12.76
C THR A 331 0.45 2.20 -13.25
N GLU A 332 -0.39 2.05 -14.27
CA GLU A 332 -0.64 0.74 -14.90
C GLU A 332 0.65 0.05 -15.41
N GLY A 333 1.64 0.85 -15.84
CA GLY A 333 2.93 0.34 -16.33
C GLY A 333 3.92 0.01 -15.22
N ASP A 334 3.86 0.73 -14.11
CA ASP A 334 4.81 0.68 -13.01
C ASP A 334 4.05 0.77 -11.66
N LEU A 335 3.65 -0.40 -11.16
CA LEU A 335 2.94 -0.53 -9.87
C LEU A 335 3.87 -0.23 -8.70
N VAL A 336 3.29 0.22 -7.59
CA VAL A 336 4.01 0.27 -6.29
C VAL A 336 3.77 -1.03 -5.53
N GLU A 337 4.84 -1.68 -5.09
CA GLU A 337 4.79 -3.01 -4.47
C GLU A 337 5.00 -2.93 -2.95
N PHE A 338 4.08 -3.50 -2.17
CA PHE A 338 4.19 -3.68 -0.72
C PHE A 338 4.05 -5.16 -0.35
N ARG A 339 5.13 -5.76 0.13
CA ARG A 339 5.18 -7.21 0.42
C ARG A 339 6.03 -7.55 1.64
N GLY A 340 5.91 -8.77 2.17
CA GLY A 340 6.85 -9.25 3.18
C GLY A 340 8.19 -9.69 2.58
N VAL A 341 9.26 -9.62 3.38
CA VAL A 341 10.57 -10.20 3.04
C VAL A 341 10.45 -11.72 2.84
N ALA A 342 9.67 -12.37 3.70
CA ALA A 342 9.26 -13.75 3.50
C ALA A 342 8.02 -13.80 2.61
N SER A 343 7.94 -14.79 1.74
CA SER A 343 6.72 -15.07 0.98
C SER A 343 5.66 -15.75 1.85
N GLY A 344 4.39 -15.52 1.53
CA GLY A 344 3.25 -16.25 2.09
C GLY A 344 2.37 -15.40 3.01
N ALA A 345 1.07 -15.69 2.99
CA ALA A 345 0.05 -14.94 3.70
C ALA A 345 0.40 -14.71 5.18
N GLY A 346 0.42 -13.44 5.58
CA GLY A 346 0.75 -13.03 6.94
C GLY A 346 2.24 -12.91 7.22
N SER A 347 3.08 -12.77 6.19
CA SER A 347 4.53 -12.59 6.37
C SER A 347 4.89 -11.23 6.98
N TRP A 348 4.01 -10.23 6.85
CA TRP A 348 4.14 -8.90 7.43
C TRP A 348 2.79 -8.36 7.91
N ARG A 349 2.78 -7.21 8.59
CA ARG A 349 1.60 -6.72 9.31
C ARG A 349 0.51 -6.14 8.39
N GLY A 350 0.88 -5.46 7.31
CA GLY A 350 -0.02 -4.72 6.42
C GLY A 350 0.15 -3.20 6.51
N ILE A 351 -0.81 -2.47 5.95
CA ILE A 351 -0.91 -1.01 6.00
C ILE A 351 -2.09 -0.62 6.90
N HIS A 352 -1.90 0.39 7.76
CA HIS A 352 -2.94 0.95 8.62
C HIS A 352 -3.07 2.44 8.40
N VAL A 353 -4.27 2.90 8.04
CA VAL A 353 -4.61 4.31 7.90
C VAL A 353 -5.51 4.73 9.06
N ALA A 354 -5.00 5.59 9.96
CA ALA A 354 -5.69 6.11 11.13
C ALA A 354 -5.23 7.54 11.45
N ASP A 355 -5.49 8.45 10.49
CA ASP A 355 -4.88 9.78 10.41
C ASP A 355 -5.46 10.84 11.34
N GLY A 356 -6.59 10.56 12.00
CA GLY A 356 -7.24 11.50 12.92
C GLY A 356 -7.86 12.73 12.26
N GLY A 357 -8.14 12.69 10.95
CA GLY A 357 -8.92 13.71 10.21
C GLY A 357 -8.14 14.87 9.57
N GLY A 358 -6.82 14.74 9.34
CA GLY A 358 -5.99 15.82 8.76
C GLY A 358 -5.99 15.91 7.23
N SER A 359 -6.08 14.77 6.54
CA SER A 359 -5.95 14.65 5.08
C SER A 359 -6.45 13.28 4.61
N THR A 360 -6.82 13.15 3.32
CA THR A 360 -7.22 11.86 2.73
C THR A 360 -5.98 11.14 2.20
N SER A 361 -5.73 9.91 2.67
CA SER A 361 -4.68 9.06 2.10
C SER A 361 -5.13 8.47 0.75
N VAL A 362 -4.23 8.34 -0.21
CA VAL A 362 -4.53 7.87 -1.57
C VAL A 362 -3.63 6.69 -1.90
N LEU A 363 -4.22 5.60 -2.36
CA LEU A 363 -3.52 4.47 -2.94
C LEU A 363 -4.02 4.25 -4.37
N GLU A 364 -3.16 4.49 -5.36
CA GLU A 364 -3.44 4.26 -6.77
C GLU A 364 -2.40 3.29 -7.36
N HIS A 365 -2.87 2.27 -8.09
CA HIS A 365 -2.01 1.27 -8.73
C HIS A 365 -0.98 0.60 -7.78
N ALA A 366 -1.41 0.30 -6.55
CA ALA A 366 -0.60 -0.39 -5.56
C ALA A 366 -0.87 -1.90 -5.55
N HIS A 367 0.15 -2.70 -5.24
CA HIS A 367 0.03 -4.13 -5.03
C HIS A 367 0.41 -4.48 -3.60
N VAL A 368 -0.55 -4.98 -2.83
CA VAL A 368 -0.39 -5.33 -1.42
C VAL A 368 -0.52 -6.84 -1.28
N THR A 369 0.61 -7.51 -1.03
CA THR A 369 0.67 -8.98 -1.03
C THR A 369 1.17 -9.55 0.29
N ASP A 370 0.70 -10.76 0.64
CA ASP A 370 1.23 -11.55 1.76
C ASP A 370 1.07 -10.89 3.16
N ALA A 371 0.18 -9.92 3.32
CA ALA A 371 0.01 -9.18 4.59
C ALA A 371 -0.89 -9.91 5.60
N GLY A 372 -1.12 -9.27 6.75
CA GLY A 372 -2.05 -9.72 7.78
C GLY A 372 -1.45 -10.63 8.85
N GLY A 373 -0.14 -10.57 9.09
CA GLY A 373 0.55 -11.40 10.07
C GLY A 373 0.28 -11.03 11.52
N GLN A 374 -0.24 -9.82 11.77
CA GLN A 374 -0.55 -9.33 13.13
C GLN A 374 -1.66 -8.27 13.10
N GLU A 375 -2.44 -8.20 14.17
CA GLU A 375 -3.55 -7.27 14.34
C GLU A 375 -3.11 -5.84 14.69
N TRP A 376 -3.88 -4.84 14.24
CA TRP A 376 -3.63 -3.43 14.53
C TRP A 376 -4.16 -2.98 15.89
N THR A 377 -5.36 -3.42 16.30
CA THR A 377 -6.03 -2.93 17.52
C THR A 377 -6.34 -4.00 18.59
N GLY A 378 -5.83 -5.22 18.42
CA GLY A 378 -6.15 -6.35 19.30
C GLY A 378 -7.39 -7.15 18.86
N ASP A 379 -8.02 -6.74 17.77
CA ASP A 379 -9.11 -7.47 17.13
C ASP A 379 -8.57 -8.21 15.90
N SER A 380 -8.80 -9.53 15.85
CA SER A 380 -8.35 -10.40 14.76
C SER A 380 -8.77 -9.93 13.36
N ILE A 381 -9.88 -9.20 13.24
CA ILE A 381 -10.37 -8.66 11.97
C ILE A 381 -9.64 -7.40 11.50
N ASP A 382 -8.86 -6.78 12.38
CA ASP A 382 -8.03 -5.60 12.10
C ASP A 382 -6.61 -6.03 11.69
N SER A 383 -6.49 -7.18 11.03
CA SER A 383 -5.31 -7.60 10.28
C SER A 383 -5.70 -7.66 8.80
N GLY A 384 -4.73 -7.60 7.89
CA GLY A 384 -4.98 -7.74 6.46
C GLY A 384 -4.00 -6.97 5.60
N GLY A 385 -4.35 -6.78 4.33
CA GLY A 385 -3.62 -5.91 3.40
C GLY A 385 -3.68 -4.45 3.84
N LEU A 386 -4.89 -3.91 3.88
CA LEU A 386 -5.17 -2.54 4.29
C LEU A 386 -6.24 -2.47 5.39
N PHE A 387 -5.89 -1.86 6.51
CA PHE A 387 -6.82 -1.55 7.60
C PHE A 387 -7.08 -0.04 7.66
N VAL A 388 -8.34 0.35 7.55
CA VAL A 388 -8.77 1.75 7.39
C VAL A 388 -9.65 2.17 8.57
N GLN A 389 -9.29 3.28 9.19
CA GLN A 389 -10.09 3.94 10.22
C GLN A 389 -10.35 5.43 9.94
N ASP A 390 -9.87 5.93 8.80
CA ASP A 390 -9.97 7.32 8.38
C ASP A 390 -10.03 7.46 6.86
N ALA A 391 -10.06 8.70 6.37
CA ALA A 391 -10.29 9.02 4.97
C ALA A 391 -9.26 8.39 4.02
N VAL A 392 -9.73 7.63 3.04
CA VAL A 392 -8.89 6.97 2.04
C VAL A 392 -9.56 6.84 0.68
N GLU A 393 -8.77 7.00 -0.37
CA GLU A 393 -9.13 6.62 -1.74
C GLU A 393 -8.26 5.47 -2.20
N VAL A 394 -8.89 4.38 -2.64
CA VAL A 394 -8.21 3.18 -3.14
C VAL A 394 -8.67 2.90 -4.56
N ARG A 395 -7.75 3.04 -5.53
CA ARG A 395 -8.03 2.99 -6.97
C ARG A 395 -7.08 2.04 -7.67
N ASP A 396 -7.62 1.13 -8.46
CA ASP A 396 -6.84 0.27 -9.36
C ASP A 396 -5.73 -0.53 -8.67
N CYS A 397 -5.95 -0.86 -7.39
CA CYS A 397 -5.01 -1.61 -6.55
C CYS A 397 -5.28 -3.13 -6.60
N THR A 398 -4.25 -3.92 -6.32
CA THR A 398 -4.37 -5.38 -6.15
C THR A 398 -4.07 -5.78 -4.71
N PHE A 399 -4.97 -6.55 -4.10
CA PHE A 399 -4.80 -7.17 -2.78
C PHE A 399 -4.77 -8.69 -2.93
N LEU A 400 -3.60 -9.29 -2.75
CA LEU A 400 -3.36 -10.69 -3.07
C LEU A 400 -2.76 -11.48 -1.89
N ASN A 401 -3.27 -12.68 -1.64
CA ASN A 401 -2.70 -13.61 -0.67
C ASN A 401 -2.56 -13.04 0.76
N ASN A 402 -3.48 -12.18 1.20
CA ASN A 402 -3.46 -11.63 2.56
C ASN A 402 -4.15 -12.61 3.54
N ALA A 403 -3.57 -12.80 4.72
CA ALA A 403 -3.97 -13.84 5.67
C ALA A 403 -5.43 -13.72 6.15
N THR A 404 -5.96 -12.52 6.21
CA THR A 404 -7.33 -12.25 6.65
C THR A 404 -8.11 -11.51 5.57
N SER A 405 -8.25 -10.19 5.66
CA SER A 405 -8.95 -9.40 4.65
C SER A 405 -7.95 -8.72 3.71
N GLY A 406 -8.30 -8.59 2.43
CA GLY A 406 -7.58 -7.68 1.53
C GLY A 406 -7.71 -6.24 2.04
N LEU A 407 -8.93 -5.83 2.36
CA LEU A 407 -9.24 -4.53 2.96
C LEU A 407 -10.29 -4.66 4.08
N THR A 408 -10.01 -4.08 5.24
CA THR A 408 -11.00 -3.86 6.32
C THR A 408 -11.12 -2.38 6.61
N ALA A 409 -12.34 -1.82 6.45
CA ALA A 409 -12.69 -0.50 6.95
C ALA A 409 -13.47 -0.59 8.27
N LYS A 410 -13.15 0.30 9.20
CA LYS A 410 -13.77 0.41 10.52
C LYS A 410 -14.05 1.87 10.84
N GLY A 411 -15.12 2.13 11.59
CA GLY A 411 -15.60 3.50 11.82
C GLY A 411 -16.39 4.03 10.62
N THR A 412 -16.96 5.22 10.75
CA THR A 412 -17.77 5.87 9.70
C THR A 412 -17.57 7.37 9.75
N GLY A 413 -18.09 8.10 8.76
CA GLY A 413 -18.05 9.56 8.75
C GLY A 413 -16.75 10.15 8.21
N TYR A 414 -15.97 9.36 7.51
CA TYR A 414 -14.82 9.77 6.70
C TYR A 414 -15.08 9.47 5.23
N ASP A 415 -14.35 10.15 4.35
CA ASP A 415 -14.41 9.91 2.91
C ASP A 415 -13.73 8.59 2.57
N PHE A 416 -14.44 7.71 1.87
CA PHE A 416 -13.95 6.39 1.49
C PHE A 416 -14.29 6.15 0.03
N THR A 417 -13.33 5.67 -0.74
CA THR A 417 -13.52 5.25 -2.14
C THR A 417 -12.80 3.93 -2.37
N LEU A 418 -13.48 2.96 -2.99
CA LEU A 418 -12.88 1.70 -3.45
C LEU A 418 -13.35 1.38 -4.87
N VAL A 419 -12.46 1.52 -5.86
CA VAL A 419 -12.78 1.43 -7.29
C VAL A 419 -11.67 0.72 -8.07
N GLY A 420 -12.03 -0.07 -9.08
CA GLY A 420 -11.08 -0.72 -9.99
C GLY A 420 -10.15 -1.76 -9.33
N CYS A 421 -10.38 -2.14 -8.08
CA CYS A 421 -9.44 -2.98 -7.34
C CYS A 421 -9.66 -4.48 -7.60
N ARG A 422 -8.58 -5.26 -7.45
CA ARG A 422 -8.60 -6.71 -7.55
C ARG A 422 -8.29 -7.37 -6.21
N PHE A 423 -9.18 -8.25 -5.77
CA PHE A 423 -9.02 -9.04 -4.55
C PHE A 423 -8.97 -10.52 -4.90
N GLY A 424 -7.86 -11.20 -4.61
CA GLY A 424 -7.71 -12.64 -4.82
C GLY A 424 -6.83 -13.33 -3.78
N ALA A 425 -7.01 -14.64 -3.60
CA ALA A 425 -6.29 -15.47 -2.64
C ALA A 425 -6.30 -14.95 -1.19
N ASN A 426 -7.22 -14.05 -0.82
CA ASN A 426 -7.39 -13.62 0.56
C ASN A 426 -8.40 -14.54 1.26
N THR A 427 -8.38 -14.60 2.59
CA THR A 427 -9.47 -15.27 3.34
C THR A 427 -10.81 -14.55 3.05
N LEU A 428 -10.80 -13.22 3.09
CA LEU A 428 -11.91 -12.36 2.69
C LEU A 428 -11.40 -11.21 1.81
N PRO A 429 -12.16 -10.75 0.81
CA PRO A 429 -11.71 -9.61 0.03
C PRO A 429 -11.87 -8.30 0.80
N VAL A 430 -13.11 -7.96 1.19
CA VAL A 430 -13.47 -6.65 1.73
C VAL A 430 -14.42 -6.79 2.92
N ARG A 431 -14.16 -6.03 3.98
CA ARG A 431 -15.09 -5.81 5.10
C ARG A 431 -15.30 -4.31 5.29
N VAL A 432 -16.57 -3.88 5.25
CA VAL A 432 -16.94 -2.47 5.43
C VAL A 432 -18.18 -2.31 6.33
N PRO A 433 -18.31 -1.20 7.08
CA PRO A 433 -19.57 -0.82 7.73
C PRO A 433 -20.67 -0.53 6.69
N ALA A 434 -21.93 -0.67 7.08
CA ALA A 434 -23.07 -0.44 6.18
C ALA A 434 -23.05 0.95 5.53
N ASP A 435 -22.66 1.99 6.29
CA ASP A 435 -22.51 3.37 5.79
C ASP A 435 -21.50 3.53 4.64
N LEU A 436 -20.54 2.60 4.49
CA LEU A 436 -19.50 2.68 3.47
C LEU A 436 -19.74 1.73 2.29
N VAL A 437 -20.80 0.92 2.31
CA VAL A 437 -21.06 -0.06 1.23
C VAL A 437 -21.24 0.63 -0.11
N GLY A 438 -21.98 1.74 -0.18
CA GLY A 438 -22.18 2.52 -1.40
C GLY A 438 -20.95 3.25 -1.94
N ARG A 439 -19.77 2.96 -1.40
CA ARG A 439 -18.46 3.43 -1.86
C ARG A 439 -17.57 2.30 -2.37
N VAL A 440 -18.08 1.07 -2.38
CA VAL A 440 -17.47 -0.10 -3.02
C VAL A 440 -18.05 -0.21 -4.43
N ALA A 441 -17.30 0.24 -5.43
CA ALA A 441 -17.75 0.21 -6.82
C ALA A 441 -17.89 -1.22 -7.38
N ASP A 442 -18.75 -1.37 -8.39
CA ASP A 442 -18.94 -2.61 -9.15
C ASP A 442 -17.76 -2.98 -10.07
N SER A 443 -16.89 -2.02 -10.38
CA SER A 443 -15.62 -2.24 -11.08
C SER A 443 -14.60 -3.07 -10.30
N ASN A 444 -14.82 -3.33 -9.01
CA ASN A 444 -13.96 -4.19 -8.20
C ASN A 444 -14.16 -5.68 -8.55
N THR A 445 -13.08 -6.47 -8.50
CA THR A 445 -13.11 -7.91 -8.76
C THR A 445 -12.76 -8.72 -7.52
N PHE A 446 -13.52 -9.80 -7.28
CA PHE A 446 -13.46 -10.60 -6.05
C PHE A 446 -13.22 -12.09 -6.35
N THR A 447 -12.15 -12.42 -7.08
CA THR A 447 -11.94 -13.76 -7.63
C THR A 447 -10.85 -14.54 -6.90
N GLY A 448 -11.13 -15.80 -6.55
CA GLY A 448 -10.13 -16.71 -5.98
C GLY A 448 -9.80 -16.48 -4.50
N ASN A 449 -10.66 -15.76 -3.77
CA ASN A 449 -10.62 -15.68 -2.31
C ASN A 449 -11.24 -16.95 -1.69
N ASP A 450 -10.90 -17.29 -0.44
CA ASP A 450 -11.49 -18.44 0.26
C ASP A 450 -13.01 -18.29 0.36
N GLU A 451 -13.48 -17.07 0.66
CA GLU A 451 -14.86 -16.68 0.46
C GLU A 451 -14.93 -15.36 -0.33
N SER A 452 -15.82 -15.28 -1.33
CA SER A 452 -15.95 -14.11 -2.21
C SER A 452 -17.28 -13.40 -1.95
N TYR A 453 -17.25 -12.42 -1.05
CA TYR A 453 -18.37 -11.54 -0.70
C TYR A 453 -17.86 -10.25 -0.05
N VAL A 454 -18.68 -9.19 -0.03
CA VAL A 454 -18.42 -8.00 0.78
C VAL A 454 -19.05 -8.19 2.16
N ALA A 455 -18.22 -8.23 3.21
CA ALA A 455 -18.69 -8.41 4.58
C ALA A 455 -19.23 -7.10 5.14
N VAL A 456 -20.51 -7.07 5.51
CA VAL A 456 -21.19 -5.84 5.96
C VAL A 456 -21.29 -5.75 7.49
N GLY A 457 -20.87 -4.60 8.01
CA GLY A 457 -21.01 -4.21 9.41
C GLY A 457 -19.84 -4.63 10.30
N GLN A 458 -19.81 -4.01 11.49
CA GLN A 458 -18.78 -4.17 12.51
C GLN A 458 -19.46 -4.34 13.89
N GLY A 459 -18.78 -4.95 14.87
CA GLY A 459 -19.33 -5.09 16.24
C GLY A 459 -20.61 -5.93 16.33
N THR A 460 -21.61 -5.52 17.10
CA THR A 460 -22.81 -6.35 17.34
C THR A 460 -23.97 -6.12 16.35
N ARG A 461 -23.93 -5.04 15.57
CA ARG A 461 -24.99 -4.63 14.62
C ARG A 461 -24.40 -3.94 13.40
N ALA A 462 -25.08 -4.04 12.27
CA ALA A 462 -24.81 -3.21 11.11
C ALA A 462 -25.82 -2.06 11.15
N ASN A 463 -25.35 -0.82 11.25
CA ASN A 463 -26.23 0.34 11.22
C ASN A 463 -25.94 1.13 9.95
N LEU A 464 -26.98 1.37 9.17
CA LEU A 464 -26.98 2.32 8.09
C LEU A 464 -27.64 3.61 8.59
N THR A 465 -26.84 4.65 8.77
CA THR A 465 -27.22 5.94 9.35
C THR A 465 -27.02 7.11 8.38
N ARG A 466 -26.50 6.83 7.19
CA ARG A 466 -26.32 7.80 6.11
C ARG A 466 -26.93 7.25 4.83
N ASP A 467 -27.47 8.14 4.02
CA ASP A 467 -28.05 7.79 2.72
C ASP A 467 -26.99 7.08 1.88
N SER A 468 -27.33 5.92 1.33
CA SER A 468 -26.39 5.05 0.64
C SER A 468 -27.06 4.33 -0.51
N ASN A 469 -26.35 4.25 -1.63
CA ASN A 469 -26.74 3.47 -2.79
C ASN A 469 -25.80 2.27 -2.92
N TRP A 470 -26.32 1.05 -2.77
CA TRP A 470 -25.57 -0.19 -2.76
C TRP A 470 -25.52 -0.79 -4.17
N PRO A 471 -24.34 -0.85 -4.82
CA PRO A 471 -24.23 -1.34 -6.19
C PRO A 471 -24.59 -2.83 -6.36
N GLY A 472 -24.97 -3.23 -7.57
CA GLY A 472 -25.08 -4.63 -7.97
C GLY A 472 -23.70 -5.25 -8.16
N LEU A 473 -23.15 -5.86 -7.12
CA LEU A 473 -21.86 -6.53 -7.21
C LEU A 473 -22.02 -7.95 -7.77
N GLY A 474 -21.02 -8.42 -8.51
CA GLY A 474 -20.94 -9.83 -8.94
C GLY A 474 -20.71 -10.85 -7.80
N VAL A 475 -20.78 -10.41 -6.55
CA VAL A 475 -20.67 -11.21 -5.32
C VAL A 475 -21.67 -10.69 -4.26
N PRO A 476 -22.12 -11.51 -3.31
CA PRO A 476 -23.10 -11.07 -2.34
C PRO A 476 -22.54 -10.09 -1.31
N TYR A 477 -23.43 -9.28 -0.75
CA TYR A 477 -23.24 -8.61 0.54
C TYR A 477 -23.58 -9.59 1.66
N ARG A 478 -22.61 -9.98 2.48
CA ARG A 478 -22.85 -10.90 3.61
C ARG A 478 -23.08 -10.13 4.90
N ILE A 479 -24.29 -10.24 5.44
CA ILE A 479 -24.76 -9.52 6.63
C ILE A 479 -24.86 -10.52 7.80
N GLY A 480 -23.77 -10.68 8.56
CA GLY A 480 -23.70 -11.63 9.68
C GLY A 480 -24.37 -11.16 10.98
N ARG A 481 -25.05 -10.02 10.97
CA ARG A 481 -25.59 -9.32 12.14
C ARG A 481 -26.89 -8.58 11.76
N ASN A 482 -27.67 -8.11 12.72
CA ASN A 482 -28.88 -7.36 12.38
C ASN A 482 -28.52 -6.06 11.66
N LEU A 483 -29.14 -5.82 10.51
CA LEU A 483 -29.01 -4.59 9.74
C LEU A 483 -30.15 -3.64 10.08
N LYS A 484 -29.80 -2.51 10.67
CA LYS A 484 -30.70 -1.43 11.03
C LYS A 484 -30.55 -0.31 10.02
N VAL A 485 -31.61 0.00 9.28
CA VAL A 485 -31.67 1.01 8.23
C VAL A 485 -32.44 2.22 8.73
N ASP A 486 -31.69 3.28 9.03
CA ASP A 486 -32.18 4.54 9.60
C ASP A 486 -32.01 5.72 8.60
N ALA A 487 -31.52 5.42 7.41
CA ALA A 487 -31.27 6.36 6.32
C ALA A 487 -31.83 5.80 5.00
N ALA A 488 -31.80 6.59 3.92
CA ALA A 488 -32.20 6.09 2.61
C ALA A 488 -31.27 4.96 2.16
N LEU A 489 -31.83 3.80 1.87
CA LEU A 489 -31.11 2.67 1.29
C LEU A 489 -31.63 2.44 -0.13
N GLU A 490 -30.82 2.80 -1.11
CA GLU A 490 -31.04 2.47 -2.51
C GLU A 490 -30.20 1.23 -2.85
N ILE A 491 -30.77 0.27 -3.59
CA ILE A 491 -30.09 -0.97 -3.96
C ILE A 491 -30.22 -1.13 -5.47
N GLU A 492 -29.08 -1.13 -6.14
CA GLU A 492 -29.01 -1.26 -7.59
C GLU A 492 -29.34 -2.69 -8.06
N PRO A 493 -29.82 -2.86 -9.30
CA PRO A 493 -30.16 -4.16 -9.86
C PRO A 493 -28.99 -5.16 -9.81
N GLY A 494 -29.32 -6.45 -9.66
CA GLY A 494 -28.34 -7.55 -9.56
C GLY A 494 -27.69 -7.72 -8.18
N ALA A 495 -27.95 -6.83 -7.21
CA ALA A 495 -27.41 -6.98 -5.86
C ALA A 495 -28.01 -8.18 -5.12
N THR A 496 -27.17 -8.92 -4.39
CA THR A 496 -27.59 -10.00 -3.48
C THR A 496 -27.21 -9.67 -2.05
N LEU A 497 -28.18 -9.68 -1.13
CA LEU A 497 -28.00 -9.50 0.30
C LEU A 497 -28.23 -10.85 1.00
N ALA A 498 -27.16 -11.49 1.46
CA ALA A 498 -27.17 -12.78 2.15
C ALA A 498 -27.07 -12.59 3.67
N VAL A 499 -28.13 -12.94 4.39
CA VAL A 499 -28.31 -12.62 5.81
C VAL A 499 -28.02 -13.84 6.69
N GLY A 500 -27.28 -13.60 7.77
CA GLY A 500 -26.88 -14.65 8.72
C GLY A 500 -28.04 -15.20 9.54
N LYS A 501 -27.81 -16.39 10.12
CA LYS A 501 -28.83 -17.13 10.87
C LYS A 501 -29.50 -16.29 11.95
N ASN A 502 -30.84 -16.26 11.96
CA ASN A 502 -31.66 -15.47 12.88
C ASN A 502 -31.23 -13.99 12.95
N LYS A 503 -30.89 -13.39 11.80
CA LYS A 503 -30.67 -11.96 11.67
C LYS A 503 -31.73 -11.36 10.77
N ASP A 504 -31.95 -10.07 10.97
CA ASP A 504 -32.98 -9.29 10.29
C ASP A 504 -32.39 -8.10 9.53
N ILE A 505 -33.14 -7.63 8.53
CA ILE A 505 -33.00 -6.29 7.96
C ILE A 505 -34.22 -5.48 8.40
N ARG A 506 -34.01 -4.34 9.05
CA ARG A 506 -35.08 -3.47 9.55
C ARG A 506 -34.94 -2.05 9.03
N VAL A 507 -35.86 -1.65 8.17
CA VAL A 507 -36.03 -0.28 7.68
C VAL A 507 -36.94 0.46 8.65
N ARG A 508 -36.50 1.56 9.25
CA ARG A 508 -37.25 2.21 10.34
C ARG A 508 -37.51 3.70 10.14
N ASP A 509 -36.46 4.46 9.81
CA ASP A 509 -36.56 5.92 9.93
C ASP A 509 -36.72 6.62 8.56
N ARG A 510 -36.29 5.99 7.46
CA ARG A 510 -36.36 6.53 6.09
C ARG A 510 -37.02 5.52 5.15
N TYR A 511 -36.40 5.20 4.02
CA TYR A 511 -36.96 4.29 3.02
C TYR A 511 -35.94 3.27 2.52
N ILE A 512 -36.46 2.18 1.97
CA ILE A 512 -35.72 1.27 1.09
C ILE A 512 -36.24 1.41 -0.34
N TYR A 513 -35.35 1.45 -1.31
CA TYR A 513 -35.71 1.55 -2.72
C TYR A 513 -34.87 0.55 -3.52
N ALA A 514 -35.53 -0.45 -4.09
CA ALA A 514 -34.92 -1.43 -4.98
C ALA A 514 -35.82 -1.53 -6.23
N ASP A 515 -35.38 -0.91 -7.32
CA ASP A 515 -36.09 -0.94 -8.60
C ASP A 515 -35.23 -1.65 -9.65
N ALA A 516 -35.46 -2.95 -9.80
CA ALA A 516 -34.76 -3.79 -10.78
C ALA A 516 -35.58 -4.03 -12.06
N GLY A 517 -36.58 -3.18 -12.35
CA GLY A 517 -37.45 -3.34 -13.51
C GLY A 517 -36.65 -3.43 -14.83
N GLY A 518 -36.68 -4.60 -15.49
CA GLY A 518 -35.99 -4.83 -16.77
C GLY A 518 -34.50 -5.17 -16.66
N ALA A 519 -33.98 -5.45 -15.47
CA ALA A 519 -32.62 -5.90 -15.19
C ALA A 519 -32.62 -7.18 -14.32
N ASP A 520 -31.45 -7.63 -13.88
CA ASP A 520 -31.34 -8.74 -12.93
C ASP A 520 -31.95 -8.34 -11.57
N PRO A 521 -32.72 -9.24 -10.93
CA PRO A 521 -33.45 -8.91 -9.71
C PRO A 521 -32.51 -8.59 -8.54
N VAL A 522 -32.99 -7.78 -7.59
CA VAL A 522 -32.37 -7.66 -6.27
C VAL A 522 -32.81 -8.85 -5.40
N VAL A 523 -31.86 -9.55 -4.79
CA VAL A 523 -32.13 -10.77 -4.02
C VAL A 523 -31.84 -10.55 -2.53
N PHE A 524 -32.83 -10.83 -1.69
CA PHE A 524 -32.72 -10.91 -0.23
C PHE A 524 -32.86 -12.37 0.19
N THR A 525 -31.80 -12.95 0.75
CA THR A 525 -31.71 -14.40 0.99
C THR A 525 -30.96 -14.72 2.29
N GLY A 526 -30.98 -15.99 2.69
CA GLY A 526 -30.16 -16.51 3.79
C GLY A 526 -28.74 -16.84 3.33
N ILE A 527 -27.75 -16.82 4.23
CA ILE A 527 -26.41 -17.37 3.92
C ILE A 527 -26.50 -18.87 3.61
N GLU A 528 -27.45 -19.57 4.23
CA GLU A 528 -27.83 -20.93 3.85
C GLU A 528 -29.25 -20.92 3.30
N GLU A 529 -29.44 -21.61 2.18
CA GLU A 529 -30.71 -21.74 1.46
C GLU A 529 -31.63 -22.76 2.17
N SER A 530 -32.13 -22.38 3.35
CA SER A 530 -33.07 -23.19 4.12
C SER A 530 -34.20 -22.31 4.65
N PRO A 531 -35.48 -22.72 4.48
CA PRO A 531 -36.62 -21.96 5.00
C PRO A 531 -36.43 -21.62 6.48
N GLY A 532 -36.60 -20.35 6.84
CA GLY A 532 -36.42 -19.86 8.20
C GLY A 532 -34.97 -19.73 8.65
N TYR A 533 -34.01 -19.64 7.72
CA TYR A 533 -32.61 -19.43 8.09
C TYR A 533 -32.41 -18.08 8.77
N TRP A 534 -32.95 -17.02 8.17
CA TRP A 534 -32.89 -15.65 8.67
C TRP A 534 -34.29 -15.16 9.02
N THR A 535 -34.38 -14.07 9.78
CA THR A 535 -35.64 -13.64 10.38
C THR A 535 -36.58 -12.99 9.37
N GLY A 536 -36.06 -12.28 8.36
CA GLY A 536 -36.84 -11.58 7.34
C GLY A 536 -36.48 -10.10 7.19
N LEU A 537 -37.03 -9.49 6.14
CA LEU A 537 -36.96 -8.06 5.85
C LEU A 537 -38.18 -7.39 6.48
N SER A 538 -37.97 -6.33 7.25
CA SER A 538 -39.05 -5.59 7.91
C SER A 538 -39.05 -4.12 7.53
N ILE A 539 -40.19 -3.65 7.02
CA ILE A 539 -40.47 -2.25 6.69
C ILE A 539 -41.30 -1.65 7.83
N GLN A 540 -40.67 -0.80 8.65
CA GLN A 540 -41.23 -0.13 9.83
C GLN A 540 -41.18 1.39 9.64
N THR A 541 -41.64 1.86 8.48
CA THR A 541 -41.69 3.28 8.11
C THR A 541 -42.89 3.55 7.21
N SER A 542 -43.42 4.77 7.28
CA SER A 542 -44.52 5.27 6.44
C SER A 542 -44.04 6.11 5.25
N ASP A 543 -42.72 6.10 4.97
CA ASP A 543 -42.16 6.82 3.83
C ASP A 543 -42.68 6.24 2.51
N SER A 544 -43.42 7.05 1.74
CA SER A 544 -44.05 6.62 0.49
C SER A 544 -43.08 6.28 -0.63
N ARG A 545 -41.78 6.41 -0.41
CA ARG A 545 -40.72 6.01 -1.36
C ARG A 545 -40.27 4.56 -1.17
N ASN A 546 -40.81 3.84 -0.18
CA ASN A 546 -40.55 2.42 -0.04
C ASN A 546 -41.01 1.67 -1.30
N LEU A 547 -40.06 1.14 -2.06
CA LEU A 547 -40.33 0.42 -3.31
C LEU A 547 -39.47 -0.84 -3.36
N LEU A 548 -40.11 -1.95 -3.69
CA LEU A 548 -39.48 -3.20 -4.07
C LEU A 548 -40.08 -3.66 -5.41
N ARG A 549 -39.38 -3.37 -6.52
CA ARG A 549 -39.77 -3.82 -7.87
C ARG A 549 -38.76 -4.82 -8.44
N ASN A 550 -39.24 -5.95 -8.96
CA ASN A 550 -38.41 -7.05 -9.46
C ASN A 550 -37.40 -7.55 -8.41
N VAL A 551 -37.88 -7.81 -7.19
CA VAL A 551 -37.08 -8.36 -6.10
C VAL A 551 -37.42 -9.82 -5.82
N VAL A 552 -36.46 -10.56 -5.25
CA VAL A 552 -36.68 -11.90 -4.70
C VAL A 552 -36.41 -11.86 -3.20
N VAL A 553 -37.38 -12.30 -2.39
CA VAL A 553 -37.20 -12.47 -0.94
C VAL A 553 -37.44 -13.93 -0.56
N GLU A 554 -36.41 -14.60 -0.03
CA GLU A 554 -36.43 -16.05 0.15
C GLU A 554 -35.73 -16.55 1.43
N TYR A 555 -36.07 -17.76 1.85
CA TYR A 555 -35.48 -18.46 3.00
C TYR A 555 -35.65 -17.71 4.36
N GLY A 556 -36.62 -16.81 4.44
CA GLY A 556 -36.97 -16.03 5.62
C GLY A 556 -37.97 -16.74 6.55
N GLY A 557 -38.48 -16.01 7.56
CA GLY A 557 -39.43 -16.55 8.54
C GLY A 557 -38.80 -17.28 9.72
N GLY A 558 -37.52 -17.03 10.01
CA GLY A 558 -36.76 -17.70 11.06
C GLY A 558 -36.78 -17.05 12.44
N GLY A 559 -36.22 -17.76 13.42
CA GLY A 559 -36.01 -17.26 14.78
C GLY A 559 -37.33 -17.02 15.54
N SER A 560 -37.36 -15.97 16.37
CA SER A 560 -38.56 -15.57 17.12
C SER A 560 -39.48 -14.62 16.33
N GLY A 561 -39.30 -14.52 15.01
CA GLY A 561 -39.88 -13.44 14.22
C GLY A 561 -39.29 -12.07 14.57
N ILE A 562 -39.73 -11.04 13.84
CA ILE A 562 -39.33 -9.66 14.05
C ILE A 562 -39.77 -9.21 15.45
N ARG A 563 -38.81 -8.75 16.26
CA ARG A 563 -39.02 -8.32 17.67
C ARG A 563 -39.70 -9.37 18.58
N GLY A 564 -39.71 -10.66 18.23
CA GLY A 564 -40.29 -11.71 19.07
C GLY A 564 -41.77 -12.00 18.82
N GLY A 565 -42.37 -11.47 17.75
CA GLY A 565 -43.75 -11.79 17.39
C GLY A 565 -43.83 -13.05 16.52
N GLU A 566 -44.49 -14.11 17.00
CA GLU A 566 -44.62 -15.37 16.24
C GLU A 566 -45.23 -15.14 14.85
N ASN A 567 -46.36 -14.42 14.76
CA ASN A 567 -47.01 -14.08 13.49
C ASN A 567 -46.16 -13.19 12.55
N THR A 568 -45.01 -12.69 13.02
CA THR A 568 -44.06 -11.89 12.21
C THR A 568 -42.91 -12.72 11.65
N LYS A 569 -42.99 -14.05 11.73
CA LYS A 569 -42.12 -14.93 10.95
C LYS A 569 -42.59 -14.92 9.50
N ALA A 570 -41.90 -14.12 8.70
CA ALA A 570 -42.14 -14.06 7.27
C ALA A 570 -40.85 -13.73 6.51
N CYS A 571 -40.87 -13.90 5.20
CA CYS A 571 -39.84 -13.32 4.33
C CYS A 571 -39.88 -11.79 4.39
N LEU A 572 -41.09 -11.23 4.31
CA LEU A 572 -41.34 -9.78 4.35
C LEU A 572 -42.34 -9.43 5.46
N VAL A 573 -42.00 -8.45 6.29
CA VAL A 573 -42.86 -7.93 7.36
C VAL A 573 -43.13 -6.45 7.14
N ILE A 574 -44.40 -6.06 7.12
CA ILE A 574 -44.82 -4.68 6.86
C ILE A 574 -45.55 -4.17 8.09
N GLY A 575 -44.89 -3.24 8.76
CA GLY A 575 -45.43 -2.57 9.93
C GLY A 575 -45.31 -3.31 11.25
N TRP A 576 -45.96 -2.74 12.26
CA TRP A 576 -45.97 -3.21 13.63
C TRP A 576 -47.28 -2.81 14.35
N PHE A 577 -47.65 -3.57 15.38
CA PHE A 577 -48.82 -3.30 16.22
C PHE A 577 -48.83 -1.85 16.76
N GLY A 578 -49.96 -1.17 16.59
CA GLY A 578 -50.24 0.15 17.17
C GLY A 578 -50.02 1.33 16.22
N GLU A 579 -49.63 1.09 14.97
CA GLU A 579 -49.52 2.09 13.90
C GLU A 579 -50.14 1.52 12.61
N GLU A 580 -50.77 2.38 11.80
CA GLU A 580 -51.59 1.96 10.64
C GLU A 580 -51.07 2.50 9.29
N ASP A 581 -50.06 3.40 9.29
CA ASP A 581 -49.65 4.15 8.10
C ASP A 581 -48.41 3.54 7.38
N TRP A 582 -48.15 2.24 7.55
CA TRP A 582 -46.97 1.60 6.95
C TRP A 582 -47.10 1.49 5.44
N VAL A 583 -46.14 2.01 4.69
CA VAL A 583 -46.20 2.04 3.21
C VAL A 583 -45.11 1.17 2.61
N LEU A 584 -45.49 0.33 1.65
CA LEU A 584 -44.59 -0.35 0.73
C LEU A 584 -45.31 -0.51 -0.60
N ASP A 585 -44.65 -0.12 -1.68
CA ASP A 585 -45.01 -0.48 -3.05
C ASP A 585 -44.21 -1.73 -3.46
N LEU A 586 -44.90 -2.84 -3.75
CA LEU A 586 -44.30 -4.13 -4.09
C LEU A 586 -44.77 -4.61 -5.46
N GLU A 587 -43.87 -4.59 -6.45
CA GLU A 587 -44.23 -4.88 -7.84
C GLU A 587 -43.32 -5.95 -8.46
N ASP A 588 -43.87 -6.76 -9.37
CA ASP A 588 -43.10 -7.68 -10.22
C ASP A 588 -42.14 -8.62 -9.46
N SER A 589 -42.47 -8.97 -8.22
CA SER A 589 -41.55 -9.57 -7.27
C SER A 589 -41.88 -11.02 -6.92
N THR A 590 -40.91 -11.76 -6.40
CA THR A 590 -41.08 -13.16 -5.96
C THR A 590 -40.81 -13.29 -4.47
N ILE A 591 -41.72 -13.95 -3.75
CA ILE A 591 -41.55 -14.32 -2.35
C ILE A 591 -41.65 -15.83 -2.26
N ARG A 592 -40.61 -16.49 -1.74
CA ARG A 592 -40.58 -17.96 -1.73
C ARG A 592 -39.85 -18.57 -0.54
N GLU A 593 -40.04 -19.87 -0.33
CA GLU A 593 -39.24 -20.67 0.61
C GLU A 593 -39.29 -20.12 2.05
N SER A 594 -40.46 -19.64 2.49
CA SER A 594 -40.65 -19.09 3.83
C SER A 594 -41.02 -20.18 4.83
N ALA A 595 -40.43 -20.12 6.03
CA ALA A 595 -40.75 -21.06 7.11
C ALA A 595 -42.14 -20.87 7.74
N GLU A 596 -42.79 -19.73 7.53
CA GLU A 596 -44.13 -19.45 8.08
C GLU A 596 -44.97 -18.67 7.04
N HIS A 597 -44.95 -17.34 7.04
CA HIS A 597 -45.72 -16.55 6.06
C HIS A 597 -44.85 -15.97 4.93
N GLY A 598 -45.42 -15.71 3.76
CA GLY A 598 -44.72 -14.98 2.69
C GLY A 598 -44.54 -13.51 3.09
N ILE A 599 -45.68 -12.83 3.25
CA ILE A 599 -45.81 -11.47 3.80
C ILE A 599 -46.59 -11.54 5.11
N SER A 600 -46.10 -10.87 6.14
CA SER A 600 -46.83 -10.59 7.37
C SER A 600 -47.03 -9.09 7.50
N THR A 601 -48.27 -8.61 7.45
CA THR A 601 -48.58 -7.18 7.36
C THR A 601 -49.51 -6.72 8.49
N TYR A 602 -49.34 -5.47 8.93
CA TYR A 602 -50.32 -4.72 9.73
C TYR A 602 -51.06 -3.66 8.88
N ASN A 603 -50.73 -3.56 7.58
CA ASN A 603 -51.44 -2.75 6.61
C ASN A 603 -52.32 -3.68 5.73
N PRO A 604 -53.66 -3.64 5.89
CA PRO A 604 -54.58 -4.46 5.08
C PRO A 604 -54.72 -3.96 3.63
N ASP A 605 -54.34 -2.71 3.35
CA ASP A 605 -54.39 -2.06 2.03
C ASP A 605 -52.99 -2.02 1.39
N LEU A 606 -52.22 -3.12 1.51
CA LEU A 606 -50.89 -3.23 0.92
C LEU A 606 -50.94 -3.02 -0.60
N ASP A 607 -50.16 -2.07 -1.11
CA ASP A 607 -50.05 -1.84 -2.56
C ASP A 607 -49.07 -2.86 -3.15
N CYS A 608 -49.61 -3.92 -3.74
CA CYS A 608 -48.82 -4.96 -4.38
C CYS A 608 -49.41 -5.37 -5.73
N SER A 609 -48.54 -5.62 -6.71
CA SER A 609 -48.94 -6.05 -8.04
C SER A 609 -47.96 -7.04 -8.64
N ASN A 610 -48.48 -8.04 -9.35
CA ASN A 610 -47.68 -9.08 -10.00
C ASN A 610 -46.67 -9.78 -9.07
N VAL A 611 -47.09 -10.11 -7.85
CA VAL A 611 -46.27 -10.83 -6.86
C VAL A 611 -46.48 -12.34 -7.00
N THR A 612 -45.39 -13.09 -7.15
CA THR A 612 -45.42 -14.55 -7.21
C THR A 612 -45.02 -15.16 -5.88
N PHE A 613 -45.84 -16.10 -5.38
CA PHE A 613 -45.56 -16.88 -4.18
C PHE A 613 -45.29 -18.34 -4.51
N SER A 614 -44.26 -18.95 -3.89
CA SER A 614 -44.04 -20.39 -3.94
C SER A 614 -43.43 -20.91 -2.64
N ASP A 615 -43.76 -22.14 -2.26
CA ASP A 615 -43.16 -22.82 -1.10
C ASP A 615 -43.24 -21.99 0.21
N ILE A 616 -44.44 -21.47 0.48
CA ILE A 616 -44.79 -20.76 1.70
C ILE A 616 -45.50 -21.74 2.65
N ALA A 617 -45.04 -21.83 3.90
CA ALA A 617 -45.51 -22.86 4.83
C ALA A 617 -46.97 -22.68 5.29
N GLU A 618 -47.38 -21.44 5.58
CA GLU A 618 -48.69 -21.14 6.16
C GLU A 618 -49.57 -20.29 5.23
N ALA A 619 -49.23 -19.01 5.03
CA ALA A 619 -50.05 -18.07 4.26
C ALA A 619 -49.19 -17.18 3.37
N ASN A 620 -49.63 -16.94 2.13
CA ASN A 620 -48.94 -16.03 1.21
C ASN A 620 -48.91 -14.61 1.80
N VAL A 621 -50.05 -14.12 2.27
CA VAL A 621 -50.18 -12.84 2.96
C VAL A 621 -50.99 -13.04 4.24
N TYR A 622 -50.43 -12.64 5.38
CA TYR A 622 -51.07 -12.72 6.68
C TYR A 622 -51.31 -11.32 7.26
N ASP A 623 -52.57 -10.97 7.50
CA ASP A 623 -52.98 -9.73 8.17
C ASP A 623 -53.00 -9.93 9.68
N ASN A 624 -52.05 -9.27 10.36
CA ASN A 624 -51.92 -9.33 11.82
C ASN A 624 -52.99 -8.52 12.55
N ALA A 625 -53.56 -7.49 11.94
CA ALA A 625 -54.60 -6.67 12.55
C ALA A 625 -55.93 -7.44 12.60
N ALA A 626 -56.28 -8.13 11.51
CA ALA A 626 -57.45 -9.00 11.45
C ALA A 626 -57.20 -10.42 11.96
N ASN A 627 -55.92 -10.80 12.17
CA ASN A 627 -55.48 -12.15 12.54
C ASN A 627 -56.03 -13.20 11.54
N THR A 628 -55.86 -12.93 10.25
CA THR A 628 -56.42 -13.73 9.15
C THR A 628 -55.50 -13.75 7.93
N GLU A 629 -55.67 -14.76 7.09
CA GLU A 629 -55.01 -14.84 5.78
C GLU A 629 -55.77 -13.98 4.76
N LEU A 630 -55.04 -13.29 3.91
CA LEU A 630 -55.59 -12.58 2.75
C LEU A 630 -55.45 -13.45 1.50
N SER A 631 -56.49 -13.48 0.67
CA SER A 631 -56.50 -14.31 -0.54
C SER A 631 -55.49 -13.84 -1.58
N ASP A 632 -55.24 -12.53 -1.62
CA ASP A 632 -54.50 -11.88 -2.67
C ASP A 632 -53.61 -10.78 -2.09
N CYS A 633 -52.50 -10.56 -2.81
CA CYS A 633 -51.99 -9.23 -3.13
C CYS A 633 -52.72 -8.84 -4.43
#